data_AF-A0A3D2Z1L4-F1
#
_entry.id   AF-A0A3D2Z1L4-F1
#
_cell.length_a   1.000
_cell.length_b   1.000
_cell.length_c   1.000
_cell.angle_alpha   90.00
_cell.angle_beta   90.00
_cell.angle_gamma   90.00
#
_symmetry.space_group_name_H-M   'P 1'
#
loop_
_entity.id
_entity.type
_entity.pdbx_description
1 polymer ?
#
loop_
_entity_poly.entity_id
_entity_poly.type
_entity_poly.pdbx_seq_one_letter_code
_entity_poly.pdbx_strand_id
1 'polypeptide(L)'
;MKGAGYRTILAGMQHVGDGVGYDEALGADNRQARNVSAAAVEYLDGAPKQPFFLDVGYGETHLPFPEMSQQDSRYVRVPDPLPDTPETRRMMAGYHESVRRMDEGHGRVLEGLER
;
A
#
# COMPACT_ATOMS: atom_id res chain seq x y z
N MET A 1 -11.74 14.48 -13.72
CA MET A 1 -11.57 13.12 -14.28
C MET A 1 -12.86 12.59 -14.88
N LYS A 2 -13.92 12.34 -14.12
CA LYS A 2 -15.20 11.83 -14.64
C LYS A 2 -15.82 12.68 -15.76
N GLY A 3 -15.85 14.00 -15.60
CA GLY A 3 -16.32 14.92 -16.64
C GLY A 3 -15.49 14.91 -17.93
N ALA A 4 -14.29 14.31 -17.90
CA ALA A 4 -13.42 14.10 -19.07
C ALA A 4 -13.48 12.64 -19.58
N GLY A 5 -14.43 11.82 -19.12
CA GLY A 5 -14.65 10.47 -19.59
C GLY A 5 -13.86 9.36 -18.88
N TYR A 6 -13.10 9.68 -17.82
CA TYR A 6 -12.37 8.67 -17.04
C TYR A 6 -13.31 7.87 -16.15
N ARG A 7 -13.19 6.54 -16.18
CA ARG A 7 -13.68 5.67 -15.09
C ARG A 7 -12.75 5.83 -13.89
N THR A 8 -13.26 6.08 -12.69
CA THR A 8 -12.44 6.27 -11.48
C THR A 8 -12.64 5.14 -10.47
N ILE A 9 -11.55 4.51 -10.04
CA ILE A 9 -11.55 3.29 -9.23
C ILE A 9 -10.65 3.50 -8.01
N LEU A 10 -11.13 3.07 -6.85
CA LEU A 10 -10.36 3.03 -5.61
C LEU A 10 -10.07 1.59 -5.21
N ALA A 11 -8.80 1.24 -5.03
CA ALA A 11 -8.35 0.04 -4.36
C ALA A 11 -7.77 0.41 -2.99
N GLY A 12 -8.36 -0.11 -1.91
CA GLY A 12 -7.86 0.13 -0.55
C GLY A 12 -8.39 1.43 0.07
N MET A 13 -7.51 2.31 0.52
CA MET A 13 -7.89 3.47 1.36
C MET A 13 -7.59 4.84 0.74
N GLN A 14 -8.45 5.82 1.05
CA GLN A 14 -8.29 7.23 0.67
C GLN A 14 -8.23 8.20 1.86
N HIS A 15 -8.94 7.89 2.95
CA HIS A 15 -8.87 8.61 4.25
C HIS A 15 -9.20 10.13 4.23
N VAL A 16 -10.08 10.55 3.33
CA VAL A 16 -10.59 11.93 3.18
C VAL A 16 -12.01 12.06 3.73
N GLY A 17 -12.94 11.18 3.32
CA GLY A 17 -14.33 11.18 3.79
C GLY A 17 -15.24 10.23 3.02
N ASP A 18 -16.52 10.22 3.37
CA ASP A 18 -17.53 9.41 2.69
C ASP A 18 -17.91 10.00 1.33
N GLY A 19 -18.19 9.15 0.35
CA GLY A 19 -18.75 9.57 -0.93
C GLY A 19 -17.83 10.43 -1.80
N VAL A 20 -16.51 10.32 -1.66
CA VAL A 20 -15.48 11.08 -2.41
C VAL A 20 -15.48 10.89 -3.94
N GLY A 21 -16.45 10.16 -4.51
CA GLY A 21 -16.83 10.30 -5.91
C GLY A 21 -16.13 9.36 -6.90
N TYR A 22 -15.44 8.32 -6.41
CA TYR A 22 -15.03 7.19 -7.26
C TYR A 22 -16.27 6.49 -7.85
N ASP A 23 -16.15 6.01 -9.08
CA ASP A 23 -17.22 5.19 -9.70
C ASP A 23 -17.32 3.81 -9.05
N GLU A 24 -16.20 3.32 -8.51
CA GLU A 24 -16.07 1.97 -7.99
C GLU A 24 -15.02 1.92 -6.88
N ALA A 25 -15.29 1.13 -5.85
CA ALA A 25 -14.33 0.79 -4.82
C ALA A 25 -14.16 -0.74 -4.82
N LEU A 26 -12.94 -1.20 -5.04
CA LEU A 26 -12.60 -2.62 -5.08
C LEU A 26 -12.58 -3.20 -3.66
N GLY A 27 -13.16 -4.37 -3.49
CA GLY A 27 -13.11 -5.10 -2.23
C GLY A 27 -11.73 -5.72 -2.00
N ALA A 28 -11.21 -5.62 -0.77
CA ALA A 28 -10.04 -6.34 -0.31
C ALA A 28 -10.26 -6.76 1.14
N ASP A 29 -9.73 -7.91 1.55
CA ASP A 29 -9.89 -8.45 2.91
C ASP A 29 -9.46 -7.47 4.00
N ASN A 30 -8.39 -6.72 3.73
CA ASN A 30 -7.91 -5.65 4.58
C ASN A 30 -7.03 -4.70 3.74
N ARG A 31 -6.48 -3.67 4.39
CA ARG A 31 -5.67 -2.63 3.75
C ARG A 31 -4.20 -3.02 3.54
N GLN A 32 -3.80 -4.25 3.83
CA GLN A 32 -2.41 -4.67 3.62
C GLN A 32 -2.08 -4.63 2.12
N ALA A 33 -0.87 -4.16 1.79
CA ALA A 33 -0.40 -3.98 0.44
C ALA A 33 -0.62 -5.22 -0.43
N ARG A 34 -0.34 -6.42 0.11
CA ARG A 34 -0.56 -7.70 -0.59
C ARG A 34 -2.00 -7.93 -1.06
N ASN A 35 -2.99 -7.49 -0.30
CA ASN A 35 -4.41 -7.73 -0.56
C ASN A 35 -4.97 -6.65 -1.46
N VAL A 36 -4.64 -5.39 -1.16
CA VAL A 36 -5.03 -4.25 -1.99
C VAL A 36 -4.40 -4.36 -3.39
N SER A 37 -3.12 -4.75 -3.49
CA SER A 37 -2.45 -4.98 -4.78
C SER A 37 -3.10 -6.13 -5.54
N ALA A 38 -3.55 -7.19 -4.86
CA ALA A 38 -4.21 -8.31 -5.52
C ALA A 38 -5.54 -7.87 -6.16
N ALA A 39 -6.36 -7.09 -5.44
CA ALA A 39 -7.60 -6.53 -5.99
C ALA A 39 -7.34 -5.57 -7.16
N ALA A 40 -6.31 -4.71 -7.05
CA ALA A 40 -5.91 -3.81 -8.13
C ALA A 40 -5.43 -4.58 -9.38
N VAL A 41 -4.65 -5.63 -9.20
CA VAL A 41 -4.17 -6.49 -10.28
C VAL A 41 -5.32 -7.25 -10.94
N GLU A 42 -6.25 -7.79 -10.17
CA GLU A 42 -7.47 -8.44 -10.71
C GLU A 42 -8.28 -7.49 -11.59
N TYR A 43 -8.41 -6.23 -11.17
CA TYR A 43 -9.05 -5.19 -11.98
C TYR A 43 -8.29 -4.92 -13.30
N LEU A 44 -6.96 -4.85 -13.25
CA LEU A 44 -6.11 -4.61 -14.42
C LEU A 44 -6.13 -5.81 -15.39
N ASP A 45 -6.05 -7.04 -14.88
CA ASP A 45 -6.13 -8.27 -15.66
C ASP A 45 -7.51 -8.43 -16.36
N GLY A 46 -8.54 -7.74 -15.86
CA GLY A 46 -9.83 -7.60 -16.52
C GLY A 46 -9.82 -6.71 -17.78
N ALA A 47 -8.66 -6.19 -18.20
CA ALA A 47 -8.47 -5.32 -19.35
C ALA A 47 -9.47 -4.13 -19.36
N PRO A 48 -9.42 -3.25 -18.35
CA PRO A 48 -10.41 -2.20 -18.17
C PRO A 48 -10.42 -1.23 -19.34
N LYS A 49 -11.61 -0.77 -19.72
CA LYS A 49 -11.77 0.21 -20.81
C LYS A 49 -11.07 1.51 -20.44
N GLN A 50 -10.26 2.03 -21.36
CA GLN A 50 -9.59 3.31 -21.24
C GLN A 50 -10.50 4.48 -21.71
N PRO A 51 -10.34 5.68 -21.15
CA PRO A 51 -9.40 6.02 -20.07
C PRO A 51 -9.94 5.63 -18.69
N PHE A 52 -9.03 5.20 -17.81
CA PHE A 52 -9.34 4.95 -16.40
C PHE A 52 -8.33 5.65 -15.48
N PHE A 53 -8.75 5.88 -14.25
CA PHE A 53 -7.93 6.32 -13.13
C PHE A 53 -8.08 5.31 -12.00
N LEU A 54 -6.98 4.69 -11.60
CA LEU A 54 -6.92 3.73 -10.51
C LEU A 54 -6.09 4.33 -9.38
N ASP A 55 -6.71 4.53 -8.24
CA ASP A 55 -6.06 4.94 -6.99
C ASP A 55 -5.84 3.71 -6.12
N VAL A 56 -4.59 3.48 -5.69
CA VAL A 56 -4.21 2.30 -4.91
C VAL A 56 -3.59 2.76 -3.60
N GLY A 57 -4.39 2.72 -2.53
CA GLY A 57 -3.99 3.17 -1.21
C GLY A 57 -3.78 2.02 -0.23
N TYR A 58 -2.54 1.82 0.21
CA TYR A 58 -2.16 0.79 1.18
C TYR A 58 -2.24 1.29 2.62
N GLY A 59 -2.37 0.36 3.57
CA GLY A 59 -2.24 0.63 5.00
C GLY A 59 -0.78 0.76 5.42
N GLU A 60 0.14 0.06 4.77
CA GLU A 60 1.57 0.27 4.96
C GLU A 60 1.97 1.69 4.50
N THR A 61 2.86 2.40 5.19
CA THR A 61 3.62 2.00 6.38
C THR A 61 3.03 2.56 7.68
N HIS A 62 1.71 2.57 7.83
CA HIS A 62 1.10 3.03 9.08
C HIS A 62 1.32 2.02 10.22
N LEU A 63 1.38 2.52 11.45
CA LEU A 63 1.43 1.69 12.65
C LEU A 63 0.15 0.84 12.84
N PRO A 64 0.22 -0.31 13.55
CA PRO A 64 1.42 -0.90 14.15
C PRO A 64 2.32 -1.57 13.11
N PHE A 65 3.63 -1.49 13.32
CA PHE A 65 4.59 -2.20 12.47
C PHE A 65 4.57 -3.71 12.76
N PRO A 66 4.97 -4.54 11.78
CA PRO A 66 5.28 -5.94 12.03
C PRO A 66 6.31 -6.08 13.16
N GLU A 67 6.05 -7.01 14.08
CA GLU A 67 7.01 -7.37 15.12
C GLU A 67 8.23 -8.05 14.51
N MET A 68 9.42 -7.59 14.89
CA MET A 68 10.69 -8.08 14.40
C MET A 68 11.54 -8.65 15.52
N SER A 69 12.33 -9.67 15.20
CA SER A 69 13.21 -10.28 16.20
C SER A 69 14.33 -9.32 16.60
N GLN A 70 14.94 -9.57 17.77
CA GLN A 70 16.17 -8.87 18.14
C GLN A 70 17.30 -9.11 17.13
N GLN A 71 17.30 -10.24 16.43
CA GLN A 71 18.34 -10.58 15.46
C GLN A 71 18.24 -9.69 14.22
N ASP A 72 17.02 -9.41 13.76
CA ASP A 72 16.71 -8.59 12.59
C ASP A 72 17.03 -7.11 12.82
N SER A 73 16.99 -6.65 14.08
CA SER A 73 17.22 -5.24 14.42
C SER A 73 18.66 -4.87 14.74
N ARG A 74 19.59 -5.83 14.79
CA ARG A 74 20.99 -5.60 15.26
C ARG A 74 21.75 -4.56 14.45
N TYR A 75 21.44 -4.45 13.16
CA TYR A 75 22.13 -3.57 12.21
C TYR A 75 21.22 -2.50 11.61
N VAL A 76 20.07 -2.26 12.25
CA VAL A 76 19.13 -1.22 11.80
C VAL A 76 19.51 0.11 12.42
N ARG A 77 19.72 1.12 11.56
CA ARG A 77 19.98 2.49 11.98
C ARG A 77 18.66 3.16 12.36
N VAL A 78 18.60 3.66 13.59
CA VAL A 78 17.51 4.52 14.04
C VAL A 78 17.70 5.93 13.44
N PRO A 79 16.67 6.56 12.86
CA PRO A 79 16.78 7.93 12.36
C PRO A 79 16.79 8.95 13.49
N ASP A 80 17.64 9.97 13.37
CA ASP A 80 17.60 11.12 14.27
C ASP A 80 16.23 11.83 14.16
N PRO A 81 15.65 12.35 15.27
CA PRO A 81 16.22 12.46 16.63
C PRO A 81 15.81 11.31 17.56
N LEU A 82 15.34 10.18 17.04
CA LEU A 82 14.87 9.08 17.89
C LEU A 82 16.05 8.45 18.66
N PRO A 83 15.88 8.12 19.95
CA PRO A 83 16.95 7.53 20.75
C PRO A 83 17.32 6.14 20.22
N ASP A 84 18.62 5.84 20.22
CA ASP A 84 19.12 4.55 19.76
C ASP A 84 19.07 3.50 20.89
N THR A 85 17.94 2.79 20.99
CA THR A 85 17.70 1.72 21.97
C THR A 85 17.31 0.41 21.26
N PRO A 86 17.41 -0.75 21.93
CA PRO A 86 16.97 -2.03 21.35
C PRO A 86 15.51 -2.01 20.87
N GLU A 87 14.63 -1.29 21.57
CA GLU A 87 13.21 -1.13 21.25
C GLU A 87 13.01 -0.30 19.98
N THR A 88 13.67 0.86 19.88
CA THR A 88 13.55 1.72 18.69
C THR A 88 14.19 1.09 17.47
N ARG A 89 15.30 0.34 17.62
CA ARG A 89 15.85 -0.49 16.54
C ARG A 89 14.87 -1.56 16.06
N ARG A 90 14.17 -2.26 16.98
CA ARG A 90 13.14 -3.25 16.62
C ARG A 90 11.96 -2.61 15.89
N MET A 91 11.48 -1.47 16.38
CA MET A 91 10.42 -0.70 15.71
C MET A 91 10.86 -0.27 14.30
N MET A 92 12.09 0.20 14.15
CA MET A 92 12.66 0.60 12.86
C MET A 92 12.81 -0.58 11.90
N ALA A 93 13.20 -1.76 12.40
CA ALA A 93 13.19 -2.99 11.63
C ALA A 93 11.77 -3.33 11.13
N GLY A 94 10.76 -3.16 11.99
CA GLY A 94 9.35 -3.38 11.63
C GLY A 94 8.89 -2.39 10.55
N TYR A 95 9.27 -1.13 10.64
CA TYR A 95 9.02 -0.15 9.58
C TYR A 95 9.65 -0.59 8.25
N HIS A 96 10.92 -1.04 8.25
CA HIS A 96 11.57 -1.51 7.02
C HIS A 96 10.84 -2.72 6.39
N GLU A 97 10.38 -3.66 7.22
CA GLU A 97 9.55 -4.77 6.75
C GLU A 97 8.20 -4.28 6.20
N SER A 98 7.60 -3.26 6.80
CA SER A 98 6.39 -2.62 6.29
C SER A 98 6.63 -1.95 4.93
N VAL A 99 7.74 -1.24 4.76
CA VAL A 99 8.16 -0.67 3.46
C VAL A 99 8.34 -1.77 2.44
N ARG A 100 9.02 -2.88 2.78
CA ARG A 100 9.23 -4.00 1.85
C ARG A 100 7.91 -4.58 1.35
N ARG A 101 6.92 -4.76 2.23
CA ARG A 101 5.58 -5.24 1.84
C ARG A 101 4.85 -4.28 0.92
N MET A 102 4.96 -2.98 1.20
CA MET A 102 4.41 -1.93 0.35
C MET A 102 5.05 -1.94 -1.04
N ASP A 103 6.37 -2.01 -1.09
CA ASP A 103 7.18 -2.05 -2.32
C ASP A 103 6.80 -3.26 -3.19
N GLU A 104 6.71 -4.45 -2.61
CA GLU A 104 6.24 -5.65 -3.32
C GLU A 104 4.81 -5.52 -3.85
N GLY A 105 3.91 -4.95 -3.06
CA GLY A 105 2.54 -4.68 -3.49
C GLY A 105 2.47 -3.68 -4.64
N HIS A 106 3.31 -2.64 -4.58
CA HIS A 106 3.39 -1.62 -5.62
C HIS A 106 3.96 -2.20 -6.92
N GLY A 107 5.04 -2.99 -6.82
CA GLY A 107 5.62 -3.70 -7.96
C GLY A 107 4.60 -4.56 -8.70
N ARG A 108 3.78 -5.33 -7.99
CA ARG A 108 2.71 -6.15 -8.60
C ARG A 108 1.70 -5.32 -9.40
N VAL A 109 1.34 -4.13 -8.93
CA VAL A 109 0.40 -3.26 -9.64
C VAL A 109 1.04 -2.70 -10.92
N LEU A 110 2.31 -2.28 -10.85
CA LEU A 110 3.04 -1.82 -12.04
C LEU A 110 3.19 -2.94 -13.07
N GLU A 111 3.58 -4.15 -12.64
CA GLU A 111 3.63 -5.33 -13.50
C GLU A 111 2.24 -5.66 -14.08
N GLY A 112 1.17 -5.46 -13.32
CA GLY A 112 -0.21 -5.62 -13.79
C GLY A 112 -0.61 -4.61 -14.86
N LEU A 113 -0.09 -3.39 -14.79
CA LEU A 113 -0.38 -2.32 -15.74
C LEU A 113 0.34 -2.52 -17.08
N GLU A 114 1.46 -3.22 -17.10
CA GLU A 114 2.29 -3.46 -18.29
C GLU A 114 1.85 -4.69 -19.11
N ARG A 115 0.94 -5.52 -18.59
CA ARG A 115 0.39 -6.69 -19.30
C ARG A 115 -0.73 -6.32 -20.27
#